data_AF-A0A8J1YUI4-F1
#
_entry.id   AF-A0A8J1YUI4-F1
#
_cell.length_a   1.000
_cell.length_b   1.000
_cell.length_c   1.000
_cell.angle_alpha   90.00
_cell.angle_beta   90.00
_cell.angle_gamma   90.00
#
_symmetry.space_group_name_H-M   'P 1'
#
loop_
_entity.id
_entity.type
_entity.pdbx_description
1 polymer ?
#
loop_
_entity_poly.entity_id
_entity_poly.type
_entity_poly.pdbx_seq_one_letter_code
_entity_poly.pdbx_strand_id
1 'polypeptide(L)'
;VRGVYALESHPAYEKLRSADALHHDPATGGAAIQNIWSSGTGISGKGSWVDLTASEGRIWWSEGVKGLVNLGVDAMWDDNNEYYLRDDAISFKNDFENDRTVPMEGPQTVGLMGRMTGTEMMNKVSQETLEACNPERRTYVLTRSGNVGTFKYATGTWSGDNATSWKNLRGSQPIQLNAGLSLMQSYGSDVGGFAGDYPTPELFVRWVQLGVTHSRFCIHSSDKTPSGEAKLNTPWMYPGVLPAVRKAIKWRYEHLPFFNTLMWSSHLQAIPTTLPLFWGDFESDPTLYTPKLLEGFDAWIGAGQLLSAPALFEGMFSREVYFPMTSPDDKSLYFDLNEPYEKYRAGTWATIATPIDHSGMFAREGAAIPIGKDYATVTKTSGPARTNIDGIEVVLEDEGGVVGLDDWRGVRIFPGTDGRKHKRVWHEDDGVSAEPERALIEVSYSGTVDEVRVSCMFIEMGHTPLWGNTLAVILPMGDERDVKGVKEGKVWGQWAVSTEKVEWKGRTVYLVRVA
;
A
#
# COMPACT_ATOMS: atom_id res chain seq x y z
N VAL A 1 7.51 -5.25 20.16
CA VAL A 1 8.37 -4.35 20.99
C VAL A 1 8.18 -2.93 20.48
N ARG A 2 8.19 -1.88 21.30
CA ARG A 2 8.13 -0.49 20.80
C ARG A 2 9.50 0.16 21.02
N GLY A 3 10.31 0.28 19.97
CA GLY A 3 11.66 0.84 20.01
C GLY A 3 12.79 -0.16 20.26
N VAL A 4 13.95 0.14 19.66
CA VAL A 4 15.21 -0.62 19.78
C VAL A 4 16.07 -0.10 20.93
N TYR A 5 15.48 -0.17 22.13
CA TYR A 5 16.10 0.28 23.38
C TYR A 5 15.70 -0.62 24.54
N ALA A 6 16.58 -0.68 25.55
CA ALA A 6 16.32 -1.34 26.81
C ALA A 6 16.29 -0.30 27.94
N LEU A 7 15.22 -0.30 28.73
CA LEU A 7 15.15 0.47 29.98
C LEU A 7 16.06 -0.16 31.04
N GLU A 8 16.58 0.61 31.98
CA GLU A 8 17.36 0.09 33.13
C GLU A 8 16.55 -0.93 33.96
N SER A 9 15.21 -0.84 33.93
CA SER A 9 14.28 -1.79 34.56
C SER A 9 13.99 -3.05 33.73
N HIS A 10 14.50 -3.15 32.49
CA HIS A 10 14.25 -4.31 31.63
C HIS A 10 15.15 -5.49 32.04
N PRO A 11 14.62 -6.73 32.18
CA PRO A 11 15.42 -7.87 32.66
C PRO A 11 16.70 -8.17 31.86
N ALA A 12 16.72 -7.84 30.57
CA ALA A 12 17.89 -8.04 29.72
C ALA A 12 18.93 -6.89 29.77
N TYR A 13 18.66 -5.77 30.44
CA TYR A 13 19.52 -4.58 30.41
C TYR A 13 20.94 -4.88 30.88
N GLU A 14 21.08 -5.55 32.02
CA GLU A 14 22.40 -5.93 32.56
C GLU A 14 23.13 -6.96 31.71
N LYS A 15 22.42 -7.86 31.00
CA LYS A 15 23.03 -8.76 30.01
C LYS A 15 23.60 -7.95 28.84
N LEU A 16 22.79 -7.07 28.24
CA LEU A 16 23.19 -6.21 27.12
C LEU A 16 24.35 -5.28 27.50
N ARG A 17 24.30 -4.69 28.69
CA ARG A 17 25.37 -3.83 29.24
C ARG A 17 26.67 -4.60 29.45
N SER A 18 26.62 -5.81 29.98
CA SER A 18 27.79 -6.65 30.23
C SER A 18 28.37 -7.28 28.95
N ALA A 19 27.54 -7.45 27.92
CA ALA A 19 27.91 -7.97 26.61
C ALA A 19 28.48 -6.90 25.65
N ASP A 20 28.53 -5.63 26.09
CA ASP A 20 28.89 -4.48 25.24
C ASP A 20 27.96 -4.42 24.01
N ALA A 21 26.64 -4.45 24.26
CA ALA A 21 25.57 -4.44 23.25
C ALA A 21 24.60 -3.25 23.42
N LEU A 22 25.05 -2.21 24.11
CA LEU A 22 24.38 -0.92 24.25
C LEU A 22 25.33 0.15 23.71
N HIS A 23 24.77 1.22 23.12
CA HIS A 23 25.58 2.37 22.72
C HIS A 23 26.37 2.94 23.90
N HIS A 24 27.61 3.37 23.66
CA HIS A 24 28.56 3.77 24.69
C HIS A 24 28.74 5.30 24.71
N ASP A 25 28.74 5.87 25.92
CA ASP A 25 28.99 7.30 26.13
C ASP A 25 30.45 7.51 26.58
N PRO A 26 31.31 8.12 25.74
CA PRO A 26 32.72 8.33 26.07
C PRO A 26 32.93 9.33 27.23
N ALA A 27 31.95 10.17 27.57
CA ALA A 27 32.06 11.12 28.67
C ALA A 27 31.84 10.46 30.04
N THR A 28 31.00 9.42 30.11
CA THR A 28 30.75 8.64 31.34
C THR A 28 31.51 7.33 31.40
N GLY A 29 32.03 6.84 30.28
CA GLY A 29 32.80 5.59 30.18
C GLY A 29 31.94 4.32 30.22
N GLY A 30 30.61 4.43 30.11
CA GLY A 30 29.66 3.32 30.18
C GLY A 30 28.57 3.39 29.12
N ALA A 31 27.46 2.68 29.33
CA ALA A 31 26.31 2.75 28.44
C ALA A 31 25.72 4.17 28.40
N ALA A 32 25.32 4.63 27.22
CA ALA A 32 24.68 5.91 27.00
C ALA A 32 23.26 5.89 27.59
N ILE A 33 23.12 6.31 28.84
CA ILE A 33 21.85 6.35 29.56
C ILE A 33 21.13 7.67 29.27
N GLN A 34 19.91 7.58 28.74
CA GLN A 34 19.02 8.72 28.54
C GLN A 34 17.60 8.40 29.01
N ASN A 35 16.77 9.43 29.19
CA ASN A 35 15.33 9.23 29.36
C ASN A 35 14.73 8.83 28.01
N ILE A 36 14.10 7.67 27.98
CA ILE A 36 13.44 7.05 26.84
C ILE A 36 11.96 6.87 27.17
N TRP A 37 11.09 7.01 26.17
CA TRP A 37 9.66 6.76 26.32
C TRP A 37 9.38 5.31 26.73
N SER A 38 8.42 5.10 27.64
CA SER A 38 8.12 3.78 28.18
C SER A 38 6.62 3.46 28.21
N SER A 39 6.11 2.99 27.07
CA SER A 39 4.81 2.29 26.92
C SER A 39 3.51 3.05 27.27
N GLY A 40 3.57 4.32 27.70
CA GLY A 40 2.37 5.13 27.97
C GLY A 40 2.60 6.63 27.80
N THR A 41 1.53 7.38 27.54
CA THR A 41 1.57 8.84 27.34
C THR A 41 2.26 9.54 28.52
N GLY A 42 3.38 10.23 28.27
CA GLY A 42 4.15 10.92 29.31
C GLY A 42 4.96 10.04 30.27
N ILE A 43 4.89 8.70 30.14
CA ILE A 43 5.72 7.78 30.94
C ILE A 43 7.07 7.65 30.23
N SER A 44 8.15 7.90 30.97
CA SER A 44 9.51 7.67 30.51
C SER A 44 10.33 6.98 31.60
N GLY A 45 11.29 6.16 31.17
CA GLY A 45 12.27 5.52 32.04
C GLY A 45 13.68 5.85 31.56
N LYS A 46 14.66 5.70 32.44
CA LYS A 46 16.06 5.66 32.00
C LYS A 46 16.32 4.38 31.22
N GLY A 47 17.15 4.46 30.19
CA GLY A 47 17.55 3.33 29.37
C GLY A 47 18.61 3.71 28.35
N SER A 48 18.98 2.74 27.53
CA SER A 48 19.98 2.89 26.48
C SER A 48 19.51 2.23 25.19
N TRP A 49 19.97 2.78 24.06
CA TRP A 49 19.71 2.19 22.74
C TRP A 49 20.54 0.92 22.56
N VAL A 50 19.90 -0.13 22.07
CA VAL A 50 20.58 -1.40 21.79
C VAL A 50 21.44 -1.23 20.55
N ASP A 51 22.69 -1.62 20.65
CA ASP A 51 23.64 -1.56 19.55
C ASP A 51 23.50 -2.82 18.67
N LEU A 52 22.81 -2.68 17.54
CA LEU A 52 22.67 -3.75 16.54
C LEU A 52 23.91 -3.87 15.63
N THR A 53 24.90 -3.00 15.77
CA THR A 53 26.24 -3.21 15.21
C THR A 53 27.08 -4.16 16.08
N ALA A 54 26.63 -4.46 17.32
CA ALA A 54 27.13 -5.57 18.14
C ALA A 54 26.34 -6.86 17.88
N SER A 55 27.06 -7.98 17.75
CA SER A 55 26.55 -9.34 17.56
C SER A 55 25.54 -9.75 18.64
N GLU A 56 25.86 -9.53 19.91
CA GLU A 56 24.97 -9.79 21.05
C GLU A 56 23.68 -8.95 21.02
N GLY A 57 23.74 -7.73 20.49
CA GLY A 57 22.55 -6.89 20.26
C GLY A 57 21.66 -7.46 19.16
N ARG A 58 22.25 -7.92 18.04
CA ARG A 58 21.53 -8.63 16.96
C ARG A 58 20.90 -9.94 17.43
N ILE A 59 21.63 -10.72 18.22
CA ILE A 59 21.14 -11.98 18.81
C ILE A 59 19.92 -11.68 19.69
N TRP A 60 20.03 -10.71 20.61
CA TRP A 60 18.92 -10.33 21.49
C TRP A 60 17.69 -9.83 20.72
N TRP A 61 17.87 -9.02 19.67
CA TRP A 61 16.76 -8.58 18.82
C TRP A 61 16.11 -9.75 18.07
N SER A 62 16.91 -10.64 17.48
CA SER A 62 16.43 -11.86 16.79
C SER A 62 15.70 -12.81 17.74
N GLU A 63 16.19 -12.99 18.98
CA GLU A 63 15.50 -13.76 20.03
C GLU A 63 14.13 -13.14 20.37
N GLY A 64 14.04 -11.81 20.44
CA GLY A 64 12.78 -11.08 20.64
C GLY A 64 11.79 -11.27 19.49
N VAL A 65 12.24 -11.15 18.24
CA VAL A 65 11.42 -11.37 17.03
C VAL A 65 10.96 -12.83 16.96
N LYS A 66 11.85 -13.81 17.17
CA LYS A 66 11.49 -15.25 17.29
C LYS A 66 10.45 -15.49 18.38
N GLY A 67 10.59 -14.82 19.52
CA GLY A 67 9.61 -14.88 20.61
C GLY A 67 8.22 -14.44 20.19
N LEU A 68 8.09 -13.45 19.30
CA LEU A 68 6.81 -13.02 18.73
C LEU A 68 6.30 -13.99 17.66
N VAL A 69 7.16 -14.50 16.78
CA VAL A 69 6.79 -15.52 15.77
C VAL A 69 6.24 -16.79 16.45
N ASN A 70 6.88 -17.24 17.54
CA ASN A 70 6.40 -18.37 18.35
C ASN A 70 5.02 -18.14 19.02
N LEU A 71 4.50 -16.90 19.00
CA LEU A 71 3.17 -16.53 19.48
C LEU A 71 2.17 -16.31 18.31
N GLY A 72 2.54 -16.64 17.07
CA GLY A 72 1.71 -16.49 15.88
C GLY A 72 1.83 -15.14 15.17
N VAL A 73 2.85 -14.31 15.48
CA VAL A 73 3.06 -13.01 14.80
C VAL A 73 3.88 -13.21 13.52
N ASP A 74 3.34 -12.77 12.38
CA ASP A 74 3.92 -12.89 11.03
C ASP A 74 4.57 -11.61 10.49
N ALA A 75 4.41 -10.49 11.19
CA ALA A 75 4.86 -9.18 10.77
C ALA A 75 5.53 -8.40 11.92
N MET A 76 6.60 -7.65 11.62
CA MET A 76 7.25 -6.75 12.59
C MET A 76 6.91 -5.28 12.31
N TRP A 77 6.69 -4.53 13.38
CA TRP A 77 6.54 -3.07 13.34
C TRP A 77 7.71 -2.43 14.10
N ASP A 78 8.69 -2.00 13.33
CA ASP A 78 9.95 -1.41 13.78
C ASP A 78 9.76 0.11 13.95
N ASP A 79 9.13 0.45 15.07
CA ASP A 79 8.83 1.81 15.52
C ASP A 79 9.97 2.42 16.40
N ASN A 80 10.06 3.75 16.45
CA ASN A 80 11.10 4.53 17.12
C ASN A 80 12.53 4.16 16.71
N ASN A 81 12.77 3.95 15.41
CA ASN A 81 14.06 3.53 14.87
C ASN A 81 14.84 4.63 14.14
N GLU A 82 14.58 5.90 14.47
CA GLU A 82 15.40 7.07 14.08
C GLU A 82 16.79 7.05 14.77
N TYR A 83 16.96 6.21 15.80
CA TYR A 83 18.09 6.25 16.73
C TYR A 83 18.33 7.67 17.27
N TYR A 84 17.32 8.18 18.02
CA TYR A 84 17.37 9.51 18.65
C TYR A 84 18.28 9.53 19.90
N LEU A 85 19.56 9.30 19.63
CA LEU A 85 20.69 9.51 20.52
C LEU A 85 21.00 11.01 20.59
N ARG A 86 21.28 11.51 21.79
CA ARG A 86 21.36 12.96 22.06
C ARG A 86 22.68 13.63 21.68
N ASP A 87 23.73 12.84 21.50
CA ASP A 87 25.06 13.30 21.14
C ASP A 87 25.60 12.40 20.02
N ASP A 88 26.19 13.01 19.00
CA ASP A 88 26.80 12.33 17.85
C ASP A 88 28.14 11.67 18.21
N ALA A 89 28.76 12.07 19.33
CA ALA A 89 30.00 11.49 19.86
C ALA A 89 29.80 10.17 20.61
N ILE A 90 28.55 9.79 20.92
CA ILE A 90 28.22 8.44 21.42
C ILE A 90 28.77 7.41 20.43
N SER A 91 29.33 6.31 20.94
CA SER A 91 29.97 5.28 20.13
C SER A 91 29.17 3.96 20.10
N PHE A 92 29.56 3.10 19.17
CA PHE A 92 29.00 1.76 18.96
C PHE A 92 30.14 0.77 18.63
N LYS A 93 29.91 -0.52 18.87
CA LYS A 93 30.94 -1.57 18.84
C LYS A 93 31.42 -1.93 17.44
N ASN A 94 30.50 -1.99 16.49
CA ASN A 94 30.76 -2.25 15.08
C ASN A 94 31.49 -3.58 14.78
N ASP A 95 30.99 -4.71 15.28
CA ASP A 95 31.67 -6.02 15.22
C ASP A 95 31.39 -6.85 13.94
N PHE A 96 30.93 -6.22 12.86
CA PHE A 96 30.80 -6.88 11.57
C PHE A 96 32.16 -7.35 11.02
N GLU A 97 32.16 -8.49 10.34
CA GLU A 97 33.36 -9.01 9.67
C GLU A 97 33.93 -7.97 8.68
N ASN A 98 35.25 -7.82 8.67
CA ASN A 98 35.96 -6.74 7.96
C ASN A 98 36.13 -6.99 6.46
N ASP A 99 35.07 -7.39 5.75
CA ASP A 99 35.03 -7.34 4.27
C ASP A 99 34.70 -5.92 3.77
N ARG A 100 35.44 -4.93 4.30
CA ARG A 100 35.26 -3.52 3.98
C ARG A 100 36.30 -3.10 2.95
N THR A 101 35.82 -2.57 1.83
CA THR A 101 36.67 -1.92 0.83
C THR A 101 37.31 -0.61 1.33
N VAL A 102 36.78 -0.04 2.42
CA VAL A 102 37.31 1.16 3.10
C VAL A 102 37.51 0.86 4.59
N PRO A 103 38.75 0.89 5.12
CA PRO A 103 38.99 0.77 6.55
C PRO A 103 38.43 1.98 7.29
N MET A 104 37.83 1.75 8.46
CA MET A 104 37.39 2.83 9.36
C MET A 104 38.40 2.98 10.48
N GLU A 105 39.12 4.10 10.51
CA GLU A 105 40.09 4.42 11.56
C GLU A 105 39.43 5.22 12.70
N GLY A 106 39.80 4.91 13.94
CA GLY A 106 39.34 5.65 15.13
C GLY A 106 37.98 5.19 15.70
N PRO A 107 37.50 5.86 16.77
CA PRO A 107 36.25 5.53 17.44
C PRO A 107 35.06 5.58 16.49
N GLN A 108 34.23 4.53 16.50
CA GLN A 108 33.03 4.44 15.68
C GLN A 108 31.91 5.22 16.37
N THR A 109 31.60 6.42 15.88
CA THR A 109 30.64 7.33 16.52
C THR A 109 29.33 7.44 15.73
N VAL A 110 28.24 7.65 16.47
CA VAL A 110 26.85 7.67 15.98
C VAL A 110 26.69 8.64 14.81
N GLY A 111 27.19 9.87 14.97
CA GLY A 111 27.31 10.86 13.89
C GLY A 111 26.16 10.87 12.88
N LEU A 112 26.53 10.89 11.60
CA LEU A 112 25.59 10.71 10.50
C LEU A 112 25.33 9.22 10.20
N MET A 113 26.38 8.40 10.11
CA MET A 113 26.29 7.02 9.60
C MET A 113 25.81 5.99 10.62
N GLY A 114 26.09 6.17 11.91
CA GLY A 114 25.71 5.21 12.96
C GLY A 114 24.20 5.16 13.19
N ARG A 115 23.51 6.31 13.12
CA ARG A 115 22.03 6.36 13.17
C ARG A 115 21.42 5.55 12.03
N MET A 116 21.86 5.82 10.80
CA MET A 116 21.41 5.11 9.59
C MET A 116 21.70 3.60 9.69
N THR A 117 22.91 3.24 10.14
CA THR A 117 23.31 1.84 10.34
C THR A 117 22.41 1.15 11.37
N GLY A 118 22.11 1.80 12.50
CA GLY A 118 21.15 1.29 13.49
C GLY A 118 19.77 1.03 12.86
N THR A 119 19.20 2.03 12.17
CA THR A 119 17.90 1.91 11.49
C THR A 119 17.86 0.70 10.57
N GLU A 120 18.84 0.57 9.68
CA GLU A 120 18.87 -0.55 8.72
C GLU A 120 19.11 -1.89 9.42
N MET A 121 19.92 -1.94 10.47
CA MET A 121 20.19 -3.18 11.20
C MET A 121 18.98 -3.68 11.99
N MET A 122 18.11 -2.80 12.47
CA MET A 122 16.83 -3.20 13.07
C MET A 122 15.96 -3.89 12.02
N ASN A 123 15.71 -3.20 10.91
CA ASN A 123 14.89 -3.71 9.80
C ASN A 123 15.44 -5.03 9.24
N LYS A 124 16.77 -5.10 9.02
CA LYS A 124 17.47 -6.29 8.53
C LYS A 124 17.36 -7.47 9.48
N VAL A 125 17.65 -7.29 10.78
CA VAL A 125 17.57 -8.41 11.73
C VAL A 125 16.13 -8.86 11.92
N SER A 126 15.15 -7.95 11.89
CA SER A 126 13.72 -8.30 11.87
C SER A 126 13.37 -9.16 10.65
N GLN A 127 13.73 -8.72 9.44
CA GLN A 127 13.42 -9.43 8.19
C GLN A 127 14.15 -10.77 8.06
N GLU A 128 15.48 -10.83 8.27
CA GLU A 128 16.24 -12.09 8.25
C GLU A 128 15.73 -13.08 9.29
N THR A 129 15.24 -12.60 10.44
CA THR A 129 14.65 -13.46 11.46
C THR A 129 13.30 -14.01 11.03
N LEU A 130 12.43 -13.20 10.43
CA LEU A 130 11.15 -13.65 9.89
C LEU A 130 11.36 -14.70 8.78
N GLU A 131 12.29 -14.45 7.83
CA GLU A 131 12.66 -15.40 6.78
C GLU A 131 13.21 -16.71 7.35
N ALA A 132 14.13 -16.64 8.32
CA ALA A 132 14.69 -17.83 8.95
C ALA A 132 13.65 -18.66 9.73
N CYS A 133 12.57 -18.04 10.21
CA CYS A 133 11.47 -18.76 10.84
C CYS A 133 10.50 -19.38 9.82
N ASN A 134 10.25 -18.69 8.69
CA ASN A 134 9.25 -19.08 7.69
C ASN A 134 9.75 -18.83 6.25
N PRO A 135 10.72 -19.62 5.76
CA PRO A 135 11.40 -19.36 4.50
C PRO A 135 10.50 -19.48 3.26
N GLU A 136 9.34 -20.11 3.39
CA GLU A 136 8.34 -20.23 2.33
C GLU A 136 7.44 -18.99 2.17
N ARG A 137 7.52 -18.00 3.08
CA ARG A 137 6.61 -16.83 3.12
C ARG A 137 7.33 -15.51 2.90
N ARG A 138 6.67 -14.57 2.23
CA ARG A 138 7.09 -13.16 2.19
C ARG A 138 7.05 -12.58 3.60
N THR A 139 8.02 -11.76 3.92
CA THR A 139 8.06 -11.04 5.20
C THR A 139 7.35 -9.70 5.12
N TYR A 140 6.79 -9.26 6.25
CA TYR A 140 6.24 -7.91 6.40
C TYR A 140 6.94 -7.18 7.54
N VAL A 141 7.84 -6.25 7.19
CA VAL A 141 8.47 -5.33 8.15
C VAL A 141 8.01 -3.91 7.84
N LEU A 142 7.36 -3.27 8.81
CA LEU A 142 6.92 -1.88 8.76
C LEU A 142 7.88 -1.02 9.58
N THR A 143 8.62 -0.12 8.93
CA THR A 143 9.63 0.74 9.57
C THR A 143 9.16 2.20 9.69
N ARG A 144 9.57 2.92 10.75
CA ARG A 144 9.28 4.37 10.86
C ARG A 144 10.28 5.21 10.09
N SER A 145 11.57 4.94 10.32
CA SER A 145 12.69 5.57 9.63
C SER A 145 13.21 4.71 8.49
N GLY A 146 13.86 5.35 7.52
CA GLY A 146 14.50 4.66 6.42
C GLY A 146 15.48 5.55 5.69
N ASN A 147 16.46 4.89 5.06
CA ASN A 147 17.53 5.45 4.26
C ASN A 147 17.48 4.85 2.85
N VAL A 148 18.42 5.23 1.99
CA VAL A 148 18.56 4.63 0.66
C VAL A 148 18.83 3.13 0.80
N GLY A 149 17.92 2.30 0.29
CA GLY A 149 18.02 0.84 0.34
C GLY A 149 17.23 0.14 1.44
N THR A 150 16.56 0.88 2.36
CA THR A 150 15.75 0.27 3.43
C THR A 150 14.70 -0.70 2.94
N PHE A 151 14.11 -0.44 1.77
CA PHE A 151 13.08 -1.29 1.17
C PHE A 151 13.60 -2.64 0.64
N LYS A 152 14.89 -2.93 0.82
CA LYS A 152 15.46 -4.29 0.75
C LYS A 152 15.09 -5.15 1.97
N TYR A 153 14.91 -4.52 3.15
CA TYR A 153 14.65 -5.19 4.42
C TYR A 153 13.26 -4.86 4.98
N ALA A 154 12.70 -3.68 4.67
CA ALA A 154 11.38 -3.25 5.08
C ALA A 154 10.38 -3.28 3.92
N THR A 155 9.22 -3.89 4.14
CA THR A 155 8.14 -4.01 3.15
C THR A 155 7.35 -2.71 3.02
N GLY A 156 7.37 -1.84 4.03
CA GLY A 156 6.69 -0.55 4.00
C GLY A 156 7.03 0.40 5.15
N THR A 157 6.47 1.61 5.07
CA THR A 157 6.66 2.69 6.05
C THR A 157 5.42 3.60 6.12
N TRP A 158 5.43 4.61 6.99
CA TRP A 158 4.32 5.54 7.17
C TRP A 158 4.78 6.93 7.63
N SER A 159 3.86 7.90 7.73
CA SER A 159 4.18 9.29 8.10
C SER A 159 4.57 9.54 9.56
N GLY A 160 4.70 8.50 10.38
CA GLY A 160 4.80 8.66 11.83
C GLY A 160 3.55 9.32 12.43
N ASP A 161 3.74 9.99 13.56
CA ASP A 161 2.71 10.54 14.45
C ASP A 161 1.93 11.75 13.87
N ASN A 162 1.34 11.62 12.68
CA ASN A 162 0.66 12.71 11.99
C ASN A 162 -0.54 13.25 12.79
N ALA A 163 -0.62 14.58 12.95
CA ALA A 163 -1.67 15.20 13.75
C ALA A 163 -3.06 15.10 13.08
N THR A 164 -4.10 15.01 13.89
CA THR A 164 -5.50 14.91 13.47
C THR A 164 -6.00 16.26 12.93
N SER A 165 -5.75 16.53 11.66
CA SER A 165 -6.23 17.77 11.02
C SER A 165 -6.30 17.69 9.50
N TRP A 166 -7.17 18.52 8.91
CA TRP A 166 -7.29 18.72 7.47
C TRP A 166 -5.97 19.08 6.77
N LYS A 167 -5.03 19.73 7.48
CA LYS A 167 -3.68 20.02 6.96
C LYS A 167 -2.85 18.75 6.75
N ASN A 168 -2.91 17.80 7.70
CA ASN A 168 -2.19 16.52 7.58
C ASN A 168 -2.86 15.59 6.58
N LEU A 169 -4.20 15.60 6.50
CA LEU A 169 -4.93 14.92 5.43
C LEU A 169 -4.41 15.38 4.05
N ARG A 170 -4.38 16.70 3.78
CA ARG A 170 -3.79 17.25 2.55
C ARG A 170 -2.33 16.88 2.36
N GLY A 171 -1.52 16.98 3.42
CA GLY A 171 -0.10 16.64 3.40
C GLY A 171 0.20 15.16 3.10
N SER A 172 -0.70 14.23 3.44
CA SER A 172 -0.48 12.80 3.23
C SER A 172 -0.29 12.42 1.75
N GLN A 173 -0.96 13.11 0.83
CA GLN A 173 -0.88 12.86 -0.61
C GLN A 173 0.49 13.22 -1.23
N PRO A 174 1.02 14.47 -1.12
CA PRO A 174 2.33 14.79 -1.67
C PRO A 174 3.44 14.02 -0.96
N ILE A 175 3.29 13.66 0.32
CA ILE A 175 4.26 12.80 1.00
C ILE A 175 4.23 11.37 0.42
N GLN A 176 3.05 10.78 0.18
CA GLN A 176 2.90 9.50 -0.54
C GLN A 176 3.58 9.53 -1.92
N LEU A 177 3.38 10.61 -2.68
CA LEU A 177 4.01 10.78 -3.99
C LEU A 177 5.54 10.86 -3.89
N ASN A 178 6.07 11.64 -2.96
CA ASN A 178 7.53 11.75 -2.75
C ASN A 178 8.13 10.43 -2.24
N ALA A 179 7.45 9.71 -1.35
CA ALA A 179 7.84 8.38 -0.89
C ALA A 179 7.92 7.39 -2.06
N GLY A 180 6.87 7.32 -2.88
CA GLY A 180 6.84 6.48 -4.07
C GLY A 180 7.98 6.77 -5.07
N LEU A 181 8.25 8.05 -5.33
CA LEU A 181 9.38 8.49 -6.17
C LEU A 181 10.75 8.19 -5.54
N SER A 182 10.82 8.07 -4.21
CA SER A 182 12.03 7.75 -3.43
C SER A 182 12.19 6.26 -3.15
N LEU A 183 11.53 5.39 -3.94
CA LEU A 183 11.50 3.93 -3.79
C LEU A 183 10.87 3.41 -2.49
N MET A 184 10.21 4.26 -1.70
CA MET A 184 9.44 3.91 -0.52
C MET A 184 7.98 3.60 -0.93
N GLN A 185 7.82 2.59 -1.79
CA GLN A 185 6.63 2.39 -2.62
C GLN A 185 5.40 1.89 -1.85
N SER A 186 5.61 1.26 -0.69
CA SER A 186 4.56 0.91 0.28
C SER A 186 4.54 1.95 1.39
N TYR A 187 3.66 2.94 1.22
CA TYR A 187 3.53 4.11 2.09
C TYR A 187 2.06 4.39 2.38
N GLY A 188 1.80 5.09 3.48
CA GLY A 188 0.49 5.63 3.82
C GLY A 188 0.58 6.47 5.10
N SER A 189 -0.46 7.26 5.38
CA SER A 189 -0.58 7.96 6.66
C SER A 189 -1.39 7.16 7.68
N ASP A 190 -1.32 7.54 8.95
CA ASP A 190 -2.24 7.01 9.96
C ASP A 190 -3.61 7.66 9.78
N VAL A 191 -4.52 6.90 9.18
CA VAL A 191 -5.82 7.38 8.70
C VAL A 191 -6.71 7.76 9.86
N GLY A 192 -7.22 9.00 9.83
CA GLY A 192 -7.96 9.62 10.92
C GLY A 192 -7.10 10.36 11.94
N GLY A 193 -5.77 10.35 11.79
CA GLY A 193 -4.84 11.13 12.61
C GLY A 193 -4.38 10.41 13.89
N PHE A 194 -3.06 10.35 14.06
CA PHE A 194 -2.42 9.84 15.27
C PHE A 194 -2.65 10.78 16.45
N ALA A 195 -1.96 11.92 16.46
CA ALA A 195 -1.94 12.86 17.59
C ALA A 195 -3.13 13.83 17.58
N GLY A 196 -3.49 14.36 18.76
CA GLY A 196 -4.62 15.29 18.94
C GLY A 196 -5.94 14.58 19.20
N ASP A 197 -7.03 15.35 19.20
CA ASP A 197 -8.38 14.85 19.47
C ASP A 197 -8.92 13.91 18.37
N TYR A 198 -10.15 13.45 18.49
CA TYR A 198 -10.81 12.66 17.47
C TYR A 198 -11.06 13.47 16.17
N PRO A 199 -10.94 12.87 14.98
CA PRO A 199 -11.29 13.53 13.72
C PRO A 199 -12.80 13.80 13.67
N THR A 200 -13.24 14.90 13.06
CA THR A 200 -14.67 15.09 12.76
C THR A 200 -15.17 13.99 11.82
N PRO A 201 -16.49 13.66 11.79
CA PRO A 201 -17.02 12.63 10.89
C PRO A 201 -16.70 12.88 9.41
N GLU A 202 -16.70 14.15 8.96
CA GLU A 202 -16.30 14.51 7.60
C GLU A 202 -14.80 14.26 7.37
N LEU A 203 -13.93 14.77 8.26
CA LEU A 203 -12.48 14.56 8.18
C LEU A 203 -12.14 13.07 8.15
N PHE A 204 -12.80 12.25 8.98
CA PHE A 204 -12.59 10.80 9.00
C PHE A 204 -12.97 10.14 7.67
N VAL A 205 -14.13 10.46 7.09
CA VAL A 205 -14.52 9.92 5.78
C VAL A 205 -13.55 10.35 4.69
N ARG A 206 -13.17 11.63 4.61
CA ARG A 206 -12.23 12.11 3.59
C ARG A 206 -10.84 11.47 3.73
N TRP A 207 -10.39 11.22 4.96
CA TRP A 207 -9.14 10.51 5.20
C TRP A 207 -9.22 9.04 4.82
N VAL A 208 -10.33 8.35 5.09
CA VAL A 208 -10.53 6.96 4.62
C VAL A 208 -10.60 6.92 3.09
N GLN A 209 -11.34 7.83 2.45
CA GLN A 209 -11.45 7.93 0.99
C GLN A 209 -10.10 8.15 0.29
N LEU A 210 -9.22 8.96 0.89
CA LEU A 210 -7.86 9.10 0.38
C LEU A 210 -6.99 7.89 0.73
N GLY A 211 -7.00 7.44 1.98
CA GLY A 211 -6.11 6.38 2.46
C GLY A 211 -6.29 5.04 1.75
N VAL A 212 -7.49 4.73 1.24
CA VAL A 212 -7.71 3.51 0.44
C VAL A 212 -7.02 3.54 -0.93
N THR A 213 -6.57 4.71 -1.41
CA THR A 213 -5.79 4.84 -2.65
C THR A 213 -4.28 4.71 -2.43
N HIS A 214 -3.80 4.88 -1.19
CA HIS A 214 -2.38 4.74 -0.82
C HIS A 214 -1.98 3.26 -0.74
N SER A 215 -0.71 2.92 -0.95
CA SER A 215 -0.27 1.52 -0.98
C SER A 215 -0.47 0.82 0.38
N ARG A 216 -0.17 1.51 1.50
CA ARG A 216 -0.53 1.12 2.87
C ARG A 216 -1.81 1.86 3.30
N PHE A 217 -2.85 1.11 3.65
CA PHE A 217 -4.06 1.64 4.29
C PHE A 217 -4.13 1.15 5.75
N CYS A 218 -4.05 2.08 6.71
CA CYS A 218 -4.14 1.75 8.13
C CYS A 218 -4.87 2.87 8.90
N ILE A 219 -5.96 2.53 9.58
CA ILE A 219 -6.62 3.42 10.55
C ILE A 219 -5.88 3.24 11.89
N HIS A 220 -5.25 4.30 12.37
CA HIS A 220 -4.48 4.29 13.60
C HIS A 220 -4.66 5.59 14.39
N SER A 221 -4.41 5.54 15.70
CA SER A 221 -4.47 6.69 16.61
C SER A 221 -3.55 6.48 17.81
N SER A 222 -3.21 7.57 18.51
CA SER A 222 -2.82 7.47 19.91
C SER A 222 -3.92 6.79 20.74
N ASP A 223 -3.53 6.20 21.88
CA ASP A 223 -4.45 5.60 22.85
C ASP A 223 -5.22 6.63 23.69
N LYS A 224 -4.77 7.90 23.64
CA LYS A 224 -5.37 9.03 24.36
C LYS A 224 -5.40 10.33 23.56
N THR A 225 -6.35 11.19 23.88
CA THR A 225 -6.37 12.61 23.51
C THR A 225 -5.33 13.41 24.33
N PRO A 226 -5.03 14.67 23.97
CA PRO A 226 -4.25 15.58 24.81
C PRO A 226 -4.88 15.86 26.19
N SER A 227 -6.21 15.75 26.33
CA SER A 227 -6.92 15.84 27.62
C SER A 227 -6.79 14.57 28.48
N GLY A 228 -6.24 13.48 27.93
CA GLY A 228 -6.07 12.19 28.62
C GLY A 228 -7.27 11.25 28.53
N GLU A 229 -8.31 11.62 27.77
CA GLU A 229 -9.44 10.74 27.45
C GLU A 229 -8.96 9.59 26.55
N ALA A 230 -9.56 8.40 26.69
CA ALA A 230 -9.23 7.27 25.82
C ALA A 230 -9.59 7.59 24.36
N LYS A 231 -8.64 7.38 23.44
CA LYS A 231 -8.81 7.57 22.00
C LYS A 231 -8.57 6.23 21.29
N LEU A 232 -9.47 5.90 20.37
CA LEU A 232 -9.29 4.80 19.43
C LEU A 232 -10.08 5.10 18.15
N ASN A 233 -9.37 5.42 17.07
CA ASN A 233 -10.00 5.52 15.75
C ASN A 233 -10.40 4.10 15.29
N THR A 234 -11.68 3.89 15.00
CA THR A 234 -12.19 2.62 14.43
C THR A 234 -13.11 2.90 13.24
N PRO A 235 -13.23 1.98 12.26
CA PRO A 235 -14.12 2.17 11.10
C PRO A 235 -15.58 2.46 11.46
N TRP A 236 -16.03 2.07 12.65
CA TRP A 236 -17.42 2.18 13.13
C TRP A 236 -17.64 3.24 14.23
N MET A 237 -16.64 4.07 14.54
CA MET A 237 -16.76 5.08 15.60
C MET A 237 -17.87 6.11 15.38
N TYR A 238 -18.30 6.32 14.12
CA TYR A 238 -19.37 7.26 13.76
C TYR A 238 -20.48 6.56 12.96
N PRO A 239 -21.58 6.14 13.63
CA PRO A 239 -22.68 5.44 12.96
C PRO A 239 -23.29 6.20 11.76
N GLY A 240 -23.36 7.53 11.84
CA GLY A 240 -23.93 8.38 10.78
C GLY A 240 -23.13 8.44 9.47
N VAL A 241 -21.84 8.07 9.48
CA VAL A 241 -20.98 8.05 8.28
C VAL A 241 -20.37 6.68 7.98
N LEU A 242 -20.68 5.66 8.79
CA LEU A 242 -20.27 4.28 8.60
C LEU A 242 -20.58 3.72 7.19
N PRO A 243 -21.70 4.05 6.51
CA PRO A 243 -21.91 3.61 5.12
C PRO A 243 -20.81 4.08 4.17
N ALA A 244 -20.39 5.35 4.26
CA ALA A 244 -19.34 5.93 3.41
C ALA A 244 -17.95 5.35 3.73
N VAL A 245 -17.62 5.18 5.02
CA VAL A 245 -16.39 4.50 5.47
C VAL A 245 -16.34 3.06 4.95
N ARG A 246 -17.42 2.30 5.11
CA ARG A 246 -17.54 0.92 4.62
C ARG A 246 -17.42 0.83 3.10
N LYS A 247 -18.05 1.76 2.35
CA LYS A 247 -17.98 1.84 0.88
C LYS A 247 -16.54 2.03 0.40
N ALA A 248 -15.78 2.93 1.03
CA ALA A 248 -14.37 3.16 0.70
C ALA A 248 -13.50 1.94 1.01
N ILE A 249 -13.66 1.31 2.19
CA ILE A 249 -12.91 0.08 2.54
C ILE A 249 -13.24 -1.07 1.57
N LYS A 250 -14.52 -1.31 1.27
CA LYS A 250 -14.95 -2.32 0.29
C LYS A 250 -14.39 -2.05 -1.11
N TRP A 251 -14.31 -0.78 -1.53
CA TRP A 251 -13.66 -0.41 -2.79
C TRP A 251 -12.19 -0.84 -2.81
N ARG A 252 -11.44 -0.71 -1.72
CA ARG A 252 -10.05 -1.21 -1.66
C ARG A 252 -9.99 -2.72 -1.85
N TYR A 253 -10.80 -3.50 -1.12
CA TYR A 253 -10.83 -4.96 -1.28
C TYR A 253 -11.18 -5.37 -2.72
N GLU A 254 -12.21 -4.75 -3.30
CA GLU A 254 -12.59 -4.98 -4.71
C GLU A 254 -11.43 -4.69 -5.68
N HIS A 255 -10.56 -3.72 -5.39
CA HIS A 255 -9.44 -3.33 -6.26
C HIS A 255 -8.10 -3.97 -5.88
N LEU A 256 -8.05 -4.95 -4.96
CA LEU A 256 -6.81 -5.63 -4.57
C LEU A 256 -6.05 -6.25 -5.77
N PRO A 257 -6.67 -6.89 -6.78
CA PRO A 257 -5.95 -7.39 -7.95
C PRO A 257 -5.24 -6.29 -8.76
N PHE A 258 -5.85 -5.10 -8.84
CA PHE A 258 -5.23 -3.93 -9.46
C PHE A 258 -4.06 -3.40 -8.63
N PHE A 259 -4.24 -3.27 -7.31
CA PHE A 259 -3.17 -2.88 -6.39
C PHE A 259 -2.03 -3.90 -6.29
N ASN A 260 -2.27 -5.18 -6.60
CA ASN A 260 -1.26 -6.25 -6.71
C ASN A 260 -0.50 -6.22 -8.04
N THR A 261 -1.06 -5.61 -9.09
CA THR A 261 -0.39 -5.41 -10.39
C THR A 261 0.46 -4.12 -10.44
N LEU A 262 -0.05 -3.05 -9.80
CA LEU A 262 0.81 -2.12 -9.06
C LEU A 262 1.49 -2.92 -7.92
N MET A 263 2.52 -2.44 -7.21
CA MET A 263 3.37 -3.32 -6.36
C MET A 263 4.18 -4.37 -7.16
N TRP A 264 3.61 -5.23 -8.02
CA TRP A 264 4.41 -6.03 -8.99
C TRP A 264 5.19 -5.12 -9.95
N SER A 265 4.57 -4.08 -10.49
CA SER A 265 5.26 -3.04 -11.28
C SER A 265 6.28 -2.23 -10.44
N SER A 266 6.03 -2.05 -9.14
CA SER A 266 6.97 -1.41 -8.21
C SER A 266 8.21 -2.26 -7.98
N HIS A 267 8.02 -3.56 -7.71
CA HIS A 267 9.08 -4.53 -7.48
C HIS A 267 9.93 -4.79 -8.72
N LEU A 268 9.31 -4.92 -9.91
CA LEU A 268 10.02 -5.27 -11.15
C LEU A 268 10.61 -4.07 -11.90
N GLN A 269 10.03 -2.88 -11.76
CA GLN A 269 10.33 -1.72 -12.63
C GLN A 269 10.55 -0.41 -11.85
N ALA A 270 10.56 -0.45 -10.51
CA ALA A 270 10.64 0.72 -9.65
C ALA A 270 9.47 1.75 -9.78
N ILE A 271 8.38 1.40 -10.47
CA ILE A 271 7.24 2.32 -10.69
C ILE A 271 6.29 2.30 -9.47
N PRO A 272 6.11 3.41 -8.73
CA PRO A 272 5.21 3.44 -7.57
C PRO A 272 3.73 3.29 -7.96
N THR A 273 2.91 2.89 -7.00
CA THR A 273 1.47 2.65 -7.20
C THR A 273 0.69 3.95 -7.45
N THR A 274 1.02 5.00 -6.69
CA THR A 274 0.48 6.36 -6.82
C THR A 274 1.53 7.27 -7.46
N LEU A 275 1.16 8.01 -8.49
CA LEU A 275 2.09 8.76 -9.36
C LEU A 275 1.63 10.22 -9.56
N PRO A 276 2.56 11.19 -9.72
CA PRO A 276 2.21 12.57 -10.08
C PRO A 276 1.51 12.64 -11.44
N LEU A 277 0.63 13.63 -11.66
CA LEU A 277 -0.16 13.72 -12.88
C LEU A 277 0.67 13.76 -14.18
N PHE A 278 1.84 14.40 -14.14
CA PHE A 278 2.76 14.57 -15.27
C PHE A 278 3.60 13.32 -15.61
N TRP A 279 3.32 12.17 -15.00
CA TRP A 279 4.13 10.95 -15.22
C TRP A 279 3.89 10.31 -16.59
N GLY A 280 4.96 9.93 -17.29
CA GLY A 280 4.90 9.19 -18.55
C GLY A 280 4.30 10.02 -19.68
N ASP A 281 3.37 9.45 -20.46
CA ASP A 281 2.74 10.08 -21.63
C ASP A 281 2.12 11.48 -21.37
N PHE A 282 1.88 11.83 -20.11
CA PHE A 282 1.31 13.11 -19.67
C PHE A 282 2.37 14.21 -19.46
N GLU A 283 3.67 13.90 -19.54
CA GLU A 283 4.76 14.86 -19.28
C GLU A 283 4.73 16.10 -20.20
N SER A 284 4.09 15.97 -21.37
CA SER A 284 3.99 17.01 -22.39
C SER A 284 2.85 18.02 -22.17
N ASP A 285 1.95 17.78 -21.22
CA ASP A 285 0.82 18.66 -20.93
C ASP A 285 1.27 19.85 -20.05
N PRO A 286 1.34 21.08 -20.59
CA PRO A 286 1.85 22.23 -19.87
C PRO A 286 0.96 22.64 -18.68
N THR A 287 -0.31 22.20 -18.66
CA THR A 287 -1.26 22.54 -17.60
C THR A 287 -0.85 21.92 -16.26
N LEU A 288 -0.24 20.72 -16.30
CA LEU A 288 0.12 19.93 -15.13
C LEU A 288 1.24 20.58 -14.29
N TYR A 289 2.02 21.48 -14.89
CA TYR A 289 3.09 22.25 -14.24
C TYR A 289 2.61 23.61 -13.70
N THR A 290 1.32 23.93 -13.83
CA THR A 290 0.76 25.15 -13.21
C THR A 290 0.70 25.00 -11.69
N PRO A 291 0.89 26.09 -10.91
CA PRO A 291 0.78 26.02 -9.44
C PRO A 291 -0.53 25.40 -8.95
N LYS A 292 -1.64 25.66 -9.66
CA LYS A 292 -2.97 25.10 -9.37
C LYS A 292 -3.01 23.57 -9.33
N LEU A 293 -2.23 22.88 -10.17
CA LEU A 293 -2.18 21.42 -10.19
C LEU A 293 -1.02 20.85 -9.37
N LEU A 294 0.13 21.52 -9.33
CA LEU A 294 1.23 21.14 -8.43
C LEU A 294 0.83 21.22 -6.93
N GLU A 295 -0.08 22.14 -6.58
CA GLU A 295 -0.68 22.28 -5.24
C GLU A 295 -2.08 21.64 -5.14
N GLY A 296 -2.55 20.94 -6.18
CA GLY A 296 -3.93 20.45 -6.32
C GLY A 296 -4.24 19.13 -5.59
N PHE A 297 -3.20 18.40 -5.15
CA PHE A 297 -3.30 17.08 -4.49
C PHE A 297 -3.92 15.95 -5.34
N ASP A 298 -4.04 16.15 -6.65
CA ASP A 298 -4.56 15.15 -7.57
C ASP A 298 -3.43 14.21 -8.02
N ALA A 299 -3.73 12.93 -8.22
CA ALA A 299 -2.72 11.91 -8.52
C ALA A 299 -3.28 10.76 -9.38
N TRP A 300 -2.39 10.04 -10.06
CA TRP A 300 -2.71 8.76 -10.68
C TRP A 300 -2.63 7.62 -9.66
N ILE A 301 -3.51 6.63 -9.76
CA ILE A 301 -3.35 5.27 -9.23
C ILE A 301 -3.14 4.37 -10.45
N GLY A 302 -1.87 4.05 -10.73
CA GLY A 302 -1.43 3.60 -12.06
C GLY A 302 -1.56 4.69 -13.13
N ALA A 303 -0.44 5.10 -13.74
CA ALA A 303 -0.43 6.19 -14.72
C ALA A 303 -1.44 5.96 -15.86
N GLY A 304 -2.30 6.95 -16.11
CA GLY A 304 -3.34 6.86 -17.13
C GLY A 304 -4.36 5.74 -16.93
N GLN A 305 -4.51 5.19 -15.71
CA GLN A 305 -5.56 4.23 -15.37
C GLN A 305 -6.66 4.90 -14.54
N LEU A 306 -6.39 5.24 -13.28
CA LEU A 306 -7.33 5.93 -12.39
C LEU A 306 -6.79 7.29 -11.94
N LEU A 307 -7.53 8.35 -12.19
CA LEU A 307 -7.30 9.69 -11.66
C LEU A 307 -8.02 9.84 -10.31
N SER A 308 -7.26 10.16 -9.26
CA SER A 308 -7.73 10.49 -7.93
C SER A 308 -7.69 12.01 -7.74
N ALA A 309 -8.86 12.64 -7.65
CA ALA A 309 -9.04 14.08 -7.39
C ALA A 309 -9.92 14.31 -6.14
N PRO A 310 -9.40 14.04 -4.93
CA PRO A 310 -10.19 13.99 -3.70
C PRO A 310 -10.61 15.37 -3.16
N ALA A 311 -11.65 15.40 -2.33
CA ALA A 311 -12.05 16.59 -1.58
C ALA A 311 -11.33 16.64 -0.22
N LEU A 312 -10.35 17.55 -0.07
CA LEU A 312 -9.42 17.59 1.08
C LEU A 312 -9.53 18.88 1.92
N PHE A 313 -10.66 19.57 1.85
CA PHE A 313 -10.98 20.75 2.66
C PHE A 313 -12.36 20.57 3.30
N GLU A 314 -12.53 21.14 4.49
CA GLU A 314 -13.78 21.08 5.27
C GLU A 314 -14.92 21.78 4.53
N GLY A 315 -16.09 21.13 4.46
CA GLY A 315 -17.25 21.68 3.75
C GLY A 315 -17.05 21.81 2.22
N MET A 316 -16.08 21.12 1.64
CA MET A 316 -15.85 21.12 0.19
C MET A 316 -16.90 20.24 -0.52
N PHE A 317 -18.04 20.84 -0.86
CA PHE A 317 -19.14 20.21 -1.60
C PHE A 317 -18.98 20.25 -3.13
N SER A 318 -18.00 20.98 -3.64
CA SER A 318 -17.58 20.93 -5.04
C SER A 318 -16.13 21.41 -5.18
N ARG A 319 -15.41 20.93 -6.20
CA ARG A 319 -14.11 21.49 -6.61
C ARG A 319 -13.92 21.45 -8.12
N GLU A 320 -13.05 22.31 -8.62
CA GLU A 320 -12.56 22.22 -9.99
C GLU A 320 -11.53 21.07 -10.10
N VAL A 321 -11.64 20.29 -11.18
CA VAL A 321 -10.74 19.18 -11.51
C VAL A 321 -10.30 19.33 -12.96
N TYR A 322 -9.02 19.10 -13.21
CA TYR A 322 -8.47 19.01 -14.56
C TYR A 322 -8.35 17.55 -14.98
N PHE A 323 -8.64 17.28 -16.24
CA PHE A 323 -8.52 15.95 -16.83
C PHE A 323 -7.30 15.94 -17.78
N PRO A 324 -6.15 15.36 -17.39
CA PRO A 324 -4.90 15.44 -18.15
C PRO A 324 -5.03 14.94 -19.60
N MET A 325 -4.27 15.54 -20.52
CA MET A 325 -4.14 15.05 -21.89
C MET A 325 -2.75 14.46 -22.15
N THR A 326 -2.64 13.50 -23.06
CA THR A 326 -1.32 13.00 -23.53
C THR A 326 -0.82 13.71 -24.79
N SER A 327 -1.66 14.52 -25.44
CA SER A 327 -1.28 15.40 -26.55
C SER A 327 -2.40 16.41 -26.84
N PRO A 328 -2.16 17.49 -27.61
CA PRO A 328 -3.20 18.44 -28.02
C PRO A 328 -4.35 17.83 -28.84
N ASP A 329 -4.12 16.67 -29.46
CA ASP A 329 -5.12 15.91 -30.23
C ASP A 329 -5.82 14.83 -29.40
N ASP A 330 -5.51 14.71 -28.10
CA ASP A 330 -6.10 13.71 -27.22
C ASP A 330 -7.60 13.96 -27.00
N LYS A 331 -8.42 13.08 -27.57
CA LYS A 331 -9.88 13.12 -27.47
C LYS A 331 -10.45 12.14 -26.44
N SER A 332 -9.58 11.45 -25.69
CA SER A 332 -9.95 10.42 -24.71
C SER A 332 -10.89 10.96 -23.65
N LEU A 333 -11.81 10.11 -23.20
CA LEU A 333 -12.72 10.42 -22.10
C LEU A 333 -12.15 10.03 -20.73
N TYR A 334 -12.68 10.68 -19.70
CA TYR A 334 -12.56 10.30 -18.30
C TYR A 334 -13.96 9.97 -17.79
N PHE A 335 -14.11 8.80 -17.18
CA PHE A 335 -15.38 8.27 -16.70
C PHE A 335 -15.41 8.37 -15.18
N ASP A 336 -16.38 9.11 -14.65
CA ASP A 336 -16.60 9.17 -13.21
C ASP A 336 -17.03 7.78 -12.68
N LEU A 337 -16.43 7.37 -11.56
CA LEU A 337 -16.75 6.10 -10.89
C LEU A 337 -17.75 6.28 -9.75
N ASN A 338 -18.14 7.52 -9.47
CA ASN A 338 -19.19 7.93 -8.54
C ASN A 338 -20.44 8.41 -9.32
N GLU A 339 -21.62 8.38 -8.68
CA GLU A 339 -22.85 8.92 -9.28
C GLU A 339 -22.74 10.45 -9.47
N PRO A 340 -23.24 11.01 -10.58
CA PRO A 340 -24.11 10.39 -11.59
C PRO A 340 -23.39 9.77 -12.80
N TYR A 341 -22.11 9.40 -12.67
CA TYR A 341 -21.30 8.73 -13.71
C TYR A 341 -21.07 9.57 -14.98
N GLU A 342 -20.81 10.87 -14.81
CA GLU A 342 -20.51 11.78 -15.92
C GLU A 342 -19.21 11.42 -16.67
N LYS A 343 -19.05 12.02 -17.85
CA LYS A 343 -17.89 11.81 -18.72
C LYS A 343 -17.26 13.16 -19.07
N TYR A 344 -15.96 13.29 -18.88
CA TYR A 344 -15.19 14.49 -19.11
C TYR A 344 -14.15 14.28 -20.22
N ARG A 345 -13.71 15.34 -20.88
CA ARG A 345 -12.74 15.24 -21.99
C ARG A 345 -11.32 15.55 -21.50
N ALA A 346 -10.34 14.79 -21.99
CA ALA A 346 -8.93 15.13 -21.82
C ALA A 346 -8.63 16.59 -22.23
N GLY A 347 -7.72 17.25 -21.51
CA GLY A 347 -7.35 18.64 -21.73
C GLY A 347 -8.34 19.68 -21.17
N THR A 348 -9.39 19.26 -20.43
CA THR A 348 -10.44 20.17 -19.94
C THR A 348 -10.51 20.28 -18.42
N TRP A 349 -11.04 21.41 -17.94
CA TRP A 349 -11.44 21.62 -16.55
C TRP A 349 -12.96 21.42 -16.41
N ALA A 350 -13.41 20.80 -15.31
CA ALA A 350 -14.82 20.75 -14.93
C ALA A 350 -14.99 21.02 -13.43
N THR A 351 -16.17 21.48 -13.03
CA THR A 351 -16.55 21.58 -11.61
C THR A 351 -17.28 20.30 -11.21
N ILE A 352 -16.64 19.53 -10.33
CA ILE A 352 -17.14 18.25 -9.82
C ILE A 352 -17.87 18.49 -8.51
N ALA A 353 -19.07 17.94 -8.35
CA ALA A 353 -19.76 17.88 -7.07
C ALA A 353 -19.06 16.84 -6.17
N THR A 354 -18.72 17.24 -4.95
CA THR A 354 -18.03 16.38 -3.97
C THR A 354 -18.87 16.20 -2.70
N PRO A 355 -20.09 15.60 -2.77
CA PRO A 355 -20.78 15.14 -1.57
C PRO A 355 -19.96 14.07 -0.83
N ILE A 356 -20.36 13.71 0.39
CA ILE A 356 -19.59 12.81 1.24
C ILE A 356 -19.42 11.40 0.64
N ASP A 357 -20.34 10.94 -0.20
CA ASP A 357 -20.28 9.63 -0.89
C ASP A 357 -19.49 9.62 -2.22
N HIS A 358 -18.98 10.79 -2.63
CA HIS A 358 -18.18 10.99 -3.83
C HIS A 358 -16.69 11.02 -3.48
N SER A 359 -15.95 9.99 -3.92
CA SER A 359 -14.52 9.82 -3.65
C SER A 359 -13.61 10.63 -4.57
N GLY A 360 -14.13 11.11 -5.71
CA GLY A 360 -13.33 11.85 -6.69
C GLY A 360 -12.43 10.92 -7.50
N MET A 361 -12.99 9.80 -8.00
CA MET A 361 -12.23 8.76 -8.67
C MET A 361 -12.75 8.60 -10.11
N PHE A 362 -11.86 8.74 -11.09
CA PHE A 362 -12.19 8.71 -12.51
C PHE A 362 -11.30 7.72 -13.25
N ALA A 363 -11.86 6.88 -14.11
CA ALA A 363 -11.05 6.04 -15.00
C ALA A 363 -10.84 6.73 -16.34
N ARG A 364 -9.62 6.66 -16.90
CA ARG A 364 -9.37 7.15 -18.27
C ARG A 364 -9.79 6.10 -19.30
N GLU A 365 -10.26 6.55 -20.46
CA GLU A 365 -10.44 5.71 -21.64
C GLU A 365 -9.16 4.91 -21.95
N GLY A 366 -9.32 3.61 -22.21
CA GLY A 366 -8.22 2.67 -22.35
C GLY A 366 -7.69 2.06 -21.05
N ALA A 367 -8.26 2.37 -19.89
CA ALA A 367 -7.96 1.69 -18.63
C ALA A 367 -8.53 0.27 -18.58
N ALA A 368 -7.83 -0.66 -17.93
CA ALA A 368 -8.37 -1.96 -17.56
C ALA A 368 -8.04 -2.24 -16.10
N ILE A 369 -9.07 -2.31 -15.26
CA ILE A 369 -8.93 -2.42 -13.80
C ILE A 369 -9.42 -3.81 -13.39
N PRO A 370 -8.52 -4.77 -13.12
CA PRO A 370 -8.91 -6.07 -12.59
C PRO A 370 -9.46 -5.90 -11.16
N ILE A 371 -10.59 -6.53 -10.88
CA ILE A 371 -11.30 -6.44 -9.60
C ILE A 371 -11.69 -7.83 -9.07
N GLY A 372 -11.65 -7.99 -7.76
CA GLY A 372 -12.04 -9.20 -7.04
C GLY A 372 -13.28 -8.98 -6.18
N LYS A 373 -13.45 -9.84 -5.17
CA LYS A 373 -14.49 -9.70 -4.15
C LYS A 373 -14.23 -8.48 -3.26
N ASP A 374 -15.29 -7.87 -2.73
CA ASP A 374 -15.19 -6.63 -1.92
C ASP A 374 -14.99 -6.89 -0.41
N TYR A 375 -14.33 -8.01 -0.09
CA TYR A 375 -14.01 -8.49 1.25
C TYR A 375 -12.76 -9.38 1.21
N ALA A 376 -12.28 -9.85 2.38
CA ALA A 376 -11.05 -10.65 2.47
C ALA A 376 -11.21 -12.02 1.79
N THR A 377 -10.19 -12.44 1.03
CA THR A 377 -10.15 -13.72 0.34
C THR A 377 -8.79 -14.42 0.49
N VAL A 378 -8.78 -15.74 0.29
CA VAL A 378 -7.56 -16.54 0.05
C VAL A 378 -7.46 -16.95 -1.42
N THR A 379 -6.24 -16.97 -1.95
CA THR A 379 -5.88 -17.25 -3.36
C THR A 379 -5.66 -18.73 -3.66
N LYS A 380 -5.54 -19.58 -2.62
CA LYS A 380 -5.40 -21.03 -2.73
C LYS A 380 -6.26 -21.73 -1.67
N THR A 381 -6.72 -22.94 -1.96
CA THR A 381 -7.46 -23.81 -1.04
C THR A 381 -6.56 -24.59 -0.08
N SER A 382 -5.22 -24.52 -0.23
CA SER A 382 -4.23 -25.21 0.60
C SER A 382 -2.87 -24.50 0.57
N GLY A 383 -2.00 -24.79 1.54
CA GLY A 383 -0.61 -24.28 1.59
C GLY A 383 -0.50 -22.89 2.24
N PRO A 384 0.58 -22.12 1.97
CA PRO A 384 0.87 -20.88 2.69
C PRO A 384 -0.23 -19.82 2.60
N ALA A 385 -0.93 -19.70 1.47
CA ALA A 385 -2.04 -18.76 1.32
C ALA A 385 -3.36 -19.20 2.01
N ARG A 386 -3.41 -20.44 2.50
CA ARG A 386 -4.56 -21.01 3.25
C ARG A 386 -4.31 -21.05 4.76
N THR A 387 -3.04 -21.18 5.15
CA THR A 387 -2.61 -21.48 6.52
C THR A 387 -1.87 -20.29 7.11
N ASN A 388 -2.10 -19.97 8.38
CA ASN A 388 -1.34 -18.96 9.12
C ASN A 388 0.05 -19.48 9.52
N ILE A 389 0.87 -18.60 10.10
CA ILE A 389 2.25 -18.88 10.56
C ILE A 389 2.32 -19.88 11.72
N ASP A 390 1.22 -20.03 12.48
CA ASP A 390 1.06 -20.97 13.59
C ASP A 390 0.55 -22.36 13.14
N GLY A 391 0.36 -22.56 11.83
CA GLY A 391 -0.18 -23.80 11.25
C GLY A 391 -1.70 -23.92 11.29
N ILE A 392 -2.43 -22.90 11.75
CA ILE A 392 -3.90 -22.89 11.75
C ILE A 392 -4.41 -22.44 10.39
N GLU A 393 -5.31 -23.21 9.77
CA GLU A 393 -5.99 -22.78 8.54
C GLU A 393 -6.94 -21.60 8.82
N VAL A 394 -6.96 -20.64 7.90
CA VAL A 394 -7.98 -19.59 7.86
C VAL A 394 -9.37 -20.26 7.80
N VAL A 395 -10.40 -19.73 8.46
CA VAL A 395 -11.75 -20.34 8.35
C VAL A 395 -12.54 -19.65 7.22
N LEU A 396 -13.00 -20.43 6.24
CA LEU A 396 -13.79 -19.93 5.09
C LEU A 396 -15.25 -19.64 5.46
N GLU A 397 -15.92 -18.83 4.63
CA GLU A 397 -17.36 -18.55 4.77
C GLU A 397 -18.24 -19.81 4.82
N ASP A 398 -17.94 -20.85 4.03
CA ASP A 398 -18.67 -22.13 4.01
C ASP A 398 -18.32 -23.06 5.18
N GLU A 399 -17.18 -22.82 5.83
CA GLU A 399 -16.75 -23.44 7.09
C GLU A 399 -17.27 -22.69 8.34
N GLY A 400 -17.97 -21.56 8.16
CA GLY A 400 -18.52 -20.72 9.24
C GLY A 400 -17.63 -19.53 9.67
N GLY A 401 -16.59 -19.23 8.89
CA GLY A 401 -15.70 -18.08 9.04
C GLY A 401 -16.17 -16.84 8.27
N VAL A 402 -15.21 -15.97 7.91
CA VAL A 402 -15.47 -14.64 7.30
C VAL A 402 -14.56 -14.30 6.11
N VAL A 403 -13.80 -15.28 5.61
CA VAL A 403 -12.86 -15.12 4.50
C VAL A 403 -13.35 -15.97 3.32
N GLY A 404 -13.43 -15.39 2.13
CA GLY A 404 -13.86 -16.12 0.93
C GLY A 404 -12.71 -16.79 0.19
N LEU A 405 -13.02 -17.58 -0.83
CA LEU A 405 -12.06 -17.92 -1.88
C LEU A 405 -12.00 -16.79 -2.91
N ASP A 406 -10.83 -16.53 -3.50
CA ASP A 406 -10.66 -15.59 -4.64
C ASP A 406 -11.07 -16.26 -5.98
N ASP A 407 -12.23 -16.91 -5.96
CA ASP A 407 -12.82 -17.72 -7.03
C ASP A 407 -13.57 -16.88 -8.11
N TRP A 408 -13.48 -15.56 -8.02
CA TRP A 408 -14.12 -14.63 -8.96
C TRP A 408 -13.20 -13.48 -9.36
N ARG A 409 -13.12 -13.23 -10.67
CA ARG A 409 -12.39 -12.09 -11.22
C ARG A 409 -13.22 -11.33 -12.24
N GLY A 410 -13.31 -10.03 -12.05
CA GLY A 410 -13.80 -9.08 -13.04
C GLY A 410 -12.68 -8.23 -13.61
N VAL A 411 -12.94 -7.61 -14.76
CA VAL A 411 -12.14 -6.51 -15.29
C VAL A 411 -13.06 -5.38 -15.76
N ARG A 412 -12.83 -4.18 -15.22
CA ARG A 412 -13.52 -2.97 -15.66
C ARG A 412 -12.73 -2.35 -16.81
N ILE A 413 -13.30 -2.34 -18.00
CA ILE A 413 -12.69 -1.75 -19.21
C ILE A 413 -13.40 -0.46 -19.59
N PHE A 414 -12.66 0.49 -20.17
CA PHE A 414 -13.15 1.82 -20.51
C PHE A 414 -12.95 2.12 -22.02
N PRO A 415 -13.71 1.45 -22.91
CA PRO A 415 -13.55 1.58 -24.36
C PRO A 415 -14.11 2.89 -24.93
N GLY A 416 -13.33 3.55 -25.77
CA GLY A 416 -13.77 4.63 -26.66
C GLY A 416 -14.75 4.16 -27.74
N THR A 417 -15.02 5.02 -28.71
CA THR A 417 -15.94 4.74 -29.84
C THR A 417 -15.27 4.86 -31.22
N ASP A 418 -13.97 5.14 -31.26
CA ASP A 418 -13.18 5.38 -32.48
C ASP A 418 -12.55 4.10 -33.08
N GLY A 419 -12.79 2.94 -32.47
CA GLY A 419 -12.20 1.65 -32.86
C GLY A 419 -10.78 1.42 -32.36
N ARG A 420 -10.20 2.32 -31.56
CA ARG A 420 -8.84 2.20 -31.02
C ARG A 420 -8.70 0.91 -30.20
N LYS A 421 -7.62 0.17 -30.45
CA LYS A 421 -7.23 -1.00 -29.66
C LYS A 421 -6.47 -0.56 -28.40
N HIS A 422 -6.87 -1.12 -27.27
CA HIS A 422 -6.19 -1.03 -25.99
C HIS A 422 -5.75 -2.42 -25.56
N LYS A 423 -4.63 -2.49 -24.84
CA LYS A 423 -4.05 -3.73 -24.32
C LYS A 423 -3.52 -3.46 -22.91
N ARG A 424 -3.82 -4.35 -21.97
CA ARG A 424 -3.34 -4.32 -20.60
C ARG A 424 -2.99 -5.73 -20.14
N VAL A 425 -1.99 -5.83 -19.27
CA VAL A 425 -1.55 -7.08 -18.65
C VAL A 425 -1.57 -6.87 -17.15
N TRP A 426 -2.00 -7.87 -16.40
CA TRP A 426 -1.98 -7.84 -14.94
C TRP A 426 -1.42 -9.14 -14.36
N HIS A 427 -0.94 -9.06 -13.12
CA HIS A 427 -0.25 -10.14 -12.41
C HIS A 427 -1.17 -10.78 -11.37
N GLU A 428 -1.18 -12.11 -11.32
CA GLU A 428 -1.74 -12.86 -10.19
C GLU A 428 -0.75 -13.91 -9.69
N ASP A 429 -0.77 -14.14 -8.38
CA ASP A 429 0.04 -15.08 -7.64
C ASP A 429 -0.75 -15.53 -6.39
N ASP A 430 -0.12 -16.28 -5.48
CA ASP A 430 -0.78 -16.65 -4.23
C ASP A 430 -0.73 -15.57 -3.13
N GLY A 431 -0.11 -14.41 -3.38
CA GLY A 431 -0.01 -13.29 -2.44
C GLY A 431 0.88 -13.51 -1.21
N VAL A 432 1.34 -14.73 -0.93
CA VAL A 432 1.95 -15.11 0.36
C VAL A 432 3.33 -15.75 0.22
N SER A 433 3.55 -16.56 -0.82
CA SER A 433 4.81 -17.32 -0.96
C SER A 433 6.00 -16.41 -1.25
N ALA A 434 7.14 -16.70 -0.60
CA ALA A 434 8.40 -15.96 -0.76
C ALA A 434 8.86 -15.94 -2.23
N GLU A 435 8.86 -17.11 -2.87
CA GLU A 435 9.10 -17.31 -4.30
C GLU A 435 7.78 -17.71 -4.98
N PRO A 436 6.97 -16.75 -5.44
CA PRO A 436 5.67 -17.04 -6.04
C PRO A 436 5.79 -17.58 -7.47
N GLU A 437 5.07 -18.65 -7.77
CA GLU A 437 4.59 -18.88 -9.14
C GLU A 437 3.59 -17.78 -9.52
N ARG A 438 3.55 -17.39 -10.81
CA ARG A 438 2.76 -16.25 -11.28
C ARG A 438 1.95 -16.59 -12.53
N ALA A 439 0.86 -15.85 -12.71
CA ALA A 439 0.08 -15.79 -13.93
C ALA A 439 0.15 -14.36 -14.48
N LEU A 440 0.27 -14.24 -15.80
CA LEU A 440 0.13 -12.97 -16.52
C LEU A 440 -1.09 -13.08 -17.40
N ILE A 441 -2.09 -12.24 -17.15
CA ILE A 441 -3.34 -12.24 -17.90
C ILE A 441 -3.38 -10.99 -18.77
N GLU A 442 -3.57 -11.18 -20.07
CA GLU A 442 -3.83 -10.10 -21.02
C GLU A 442 -5.32 -9.85 -21.16
N VAL A 443 -5.70 -8.57 -21.21
CA VAL A 443 -6.94 -8.13 -21.83
C VAL A 443 -6.63 -7.15 -22.96
N SER A 444 -7.08 -7.48 -24.15
CA SER A 444 -6.99 -6.65 -25.36
C SER A 444 -8.41 -6.35 -25.85
N TYR A 445 -8.73 -5.07 -26.07
CA TYR A 445 -10.08 -4.64 -26.41
C TYR A 445 -10.15 -3.39 -27.30
N SER A 446 -11.27 -3.18 -27.97
CA SER A 446 -11.60 -1.93 -28.68
C SER A 446 -13.11 -1.66 -28.65
N GLY A 447 -13.53 -0.41 -28.83
CA GLY A 447 -14.94 -0.04 -28.91
C GLY A 447 -15.27 0.78 -30.15
N THR A 448 -16.42 0.50 -30.76
CA THR A 448 -17.05 1.35 -31.76
C THR A 448 -18.28 2.03 -31.15
N VAL A 449 -19.08 2.75 -31.94
CA VAL A 449 -20.37 3.28 -31.49
C VAL A 449 -21.39 2.17 -31.17
N ASP A 450 -21.28 0.99 -31.79
CA ASP A 450 -22.26 -0.09 -31.70
C ASP A 450 -21.88 -1.22 -30.72
N GLU A 451 -20.59 -1.53 -30.61
CA GLU A 451 -20.10 -2.74 -29.93
C GLU A 451 -18.74 -2.55 -29.26
N VAL A 452 -18.45 -3.41 -28.29
CA VAL A 452 -17.14 -3.55 -27.66
C VAL A 452 -16.57 -4.93 -28.01
N ARG A 453 -15.33 -4.98 -28.48
CA ARG A 453 -14.62 -6.21 -28.85
C ARG A 453 -13.56 -6.51 -27.81
N VAL A 454 -13.52 -7.74 -27.30
CA VAL A 454 -12.59 -8.16 -26.24
C VAL A 454 -11.97 -9.52 -26.54
N SER A 455 -10.69 -9.68 -26.23
CA SER A 455 -9.97 -10.95 -26.14
C SER A 455 -9.17 -10.99 -24.85
N CYS A 456 -9.16 -12.13 -24.17
CA CYS A 456 -8.37 -12.36 -22.97
C CYS A 456 -7.59 -13.67 -23.10
N MET A 457 -6.34 -13.71 -22.61
CA MET A 457 -5.51 -14.91 -22.63
C MET A 457 -4.51 -14.94 -21.47
N PHE A 458 -4.10 -16.14 -21.07
CA PHE A 458 -2.93 -16.30 -20.21
C PHE A 458 -1.65 -16.18 -21.06
N ILE A 459 -0.79 -15.20 -20.76
CA ILE A 459 0.55 -15.08 -21.35
C ILE A 459 1.54 -15.99 -20.59
N GLU A 460 1.39 -16.05 -19.26
CA GLU A 460 2.15 -16.89 -18.34
C GLU A 460 1.14 -17.58 -17.40
N MET A 461 1.36 -18.86 -17.11
CA MET A 461 0.44 -19.69 -16.30
C MET A 461 1.24 -20.60 -15.36
N GLY A 462 2.18 -20.03 -14.59
CA GLY A 462 2.81 -20.73 -13.47
C GLY A 462 1.82 -20.87 -12.31
N HIS A 463 1.13 -19.79 -11.97
CA HIS A 463 0.01 -19.81 -11.02
C HIS A 463 -1.30 -20.21 -11.73
N THR A 464 -2.16 -20.97 -11.05
CA THR A 464 -3.53 -21.25 -11.49
C THR A 464 -4.52 -20.55 -10.55
N PRO A 465 -5.17 -19.45 -10.98
CA PRO A 465 -6.14 -18.74 -10.15
C PRO A 465 -7.40 -19.56 -9.87
N LEU A 466 -8.03 -19.35 -8.70
CA LEU A 466 -9.25 -20.08 -8.31
C LEU A 466 -10.47 -19.76 -9.18
N TRP A 467 -10.51 -18.59 -9.82
CA TRP A 467 -11.52 -18.22 -10.82
C TRP A 467 -11.37 -18.97 -12.16
N GLY A 468 -10.33 -19.79 -12.29
CA GLY A 468 -10.09 -20.68 -13.42
C GLY A 468 -9.80 -19.90 -14.71
N ASN A 469 -10.74 -19.94 -15.66
CA ASN A 469 -10.63 -19.23 -16.93
C ASN A 469 -11.88 -18.41 -17.29
N THR A 470 -12.72 -18.04 -16.32
CA THR A 470 -13.91 -17.20 -16.54
C THR A 470 -13.66 -15.80 -16.00
N LEU A 471 -13.67 -14.81 -16.88
CA LEU A 471 -13.49 -13.39 -16.54
C LEU A 471 -14.78 -12.61 -16.75
N ALA A 472 -15.20 -11.85 -15.74
CA ALA A 472 -16.33 -10.93 -15.82
C ALA A 472 -15.90 -9.58 -16.44
N VAL A 473 -16.22 -9.34 -17.72
CA VAL A 473 -15.98 -8.05 -18.37
C VAL A 473 -17.08 -7.06 -18.01
N ILE A 474 -16.69 -5.89 -17.50
CA ILE A 474 -17.59 -4.86 -16.97
C ILE A 474 -17.33 -3.56 -17.73
N LEU A 475 -18.36 -3.01 -18.36
CA LEU A 475 -18.32 -1.72 -19.05
C LEU A 475 -18.57 -0.55 -18.07
N PRO A 476 -18.36 0.71 -18.49
CA PRO A 476 -18.74 1.89 -17.69
C PRO A 476 -20.26 1.91 -17.41
N MET A 477 -20.68 2.62 -16.36
CA MET A 477 -22.10 2.79 -16.07
C MET A 477 -22.82 3.48 -17.24
N GLY A 478 -24.01 2.96 -17.59
CA GLY A 478 -24.80 3.44 -18.73
C GLY A 478 -24.22 3.11 -20.11
N ASP A 479 -23.23 2.22 -20.20
CA ASP A 479 -22.71 1.70 -21.48
C ASP A 479 -23.40 0.38 -21.83
N GLU A 480 -24.43 0.47 -22.66
CA GLU A 480 -25.29 -0.66 -23.05
C GLU A 480 -24.78 -1.44 -24.29
N ARG A 481 -23.61 -1.08 -24.83
CA ARG A 481 -23.02 -1.74 -26.01
C ARG A 481 -22.81 -3.23 -25.77
N ASP A 482 -23.08 -4.05 -26.78
CA ASP A 482 -22.81 -5.48 -26.73
C ASP A 482 -21.29 -5.74 -26.72
N VAL A 483 -20.82 -6.52 -25.73
CA VAL A 483 -19.47 -7.08 -25.76
C VAL A 483 -19.44 -8.32 -26.65
N LYS A 484 -18.43 -8.43 -27.52
CA LYS A 484 -18.20 -9.57 -28.41
C LYS A 484 -16.77 -10.09 -28.27
N GLY A 485 -16.65 -11.40 -28.13
CA GLY A 485 -15.36 -12.08 -28.12
C GLY A 485 -14.67 -12.03 -29.49
N VAL A 486 -13.38 -11.65 -29.52
CA VAL A 486 -12.55 -11.71 -30.72
C VAL A 486 -11.73 -12.99 -30.73
N LYS A 487 -11.76 -13.72 -31.85
CA LYS A 487 -10.80 -14.79 -32.15
C LYS A 487 -9.63 -14.20 -32.94
N GLU A 488 -8.47 -14.01 -32.31
CA GLU A 488 -7.20 -13.90 -33.03
C GLU A 488 -6.61 -15.32 -33.18
N GLY A 489 -6.26 -15.73 -34.40
CA GLY A 489 -5.74 -17.08 -34.71
C GLY A 489 -4.21 -17.14 -34.62
N LYS A 490 -3.54 -18.31 -34.55
CA LYS A 490 -3.99 -19.70 -34.77
C LYS A 490 -3.33 -20.66 -33.76
N VAL A 491 -4.11 -21.36 -32.93
CA VAL A 491 -3.94 -22.79 -32.60
C VAL A 491 -5.35 -23.40 -32.43
N TRP A 492 -5.46 -24.72 -32.57
CA TRP A 492 -6.70 -25.48 -32.71
C TRP A 492 -7.53 -25.59 -31.42
N GLY A 493 -8.86 -25.59 -31.58
CA GLY A 493 -9.77 -26.27 -30.63
C GLY A 493 -10.53 -25.37 -29.64
N GLN A 494 -11.76 -24.99 -30.03
CA GLN A 494 -12.86 -24.60 -29.13
C GLN A 494 -12.56 -23.63 -27.96
N TRP A 495 -12.63 -22.32 -28.23
CA TRP A 495 -13.36 -21.43 -27.32
C TRP A 495 -14.34 -20.55 -28.12
N ALA A 496 -15.62 -20.67 -27.81
CA ALA A 496 -16.59 -19.62 -28.09
C ALA A 496 -16.66 -18.75 -26.84
N VAL A 497 -16.57 -17.43 -27.00
CA VAL A 497 -16.88 -16.52 -25.90
C VAL A 497 -18.39 -16.58 -25.70
N SER A 498 -18.81 -17.37 -24.72
CA SER A 498 -20.20 -17.41 -24.26
C SER A 498 -20.47 -16.12 -23.50
N THR A 499 -20.86 -15.07 -24.22
CA THR A 499 -21.26 -13.77 -23.66
C THR A 499 -22.62 -13.91 -22.97
N GLU A 500 -22.64 -14.67 -21.89
CA GLU A 500 -23.73 -14.68 -20.93
C GLU A 500 -23.75 -13.31 -20.24
N LYS A 501 -24.92 -12.67 -20.28
CA LYS A 501 -25.18 -11.40 -19.57
C LYS A 501 -25.68 -11.75 -18.18
N VAL A 502 -24.93 -11.38 -17.15
CA VAL A 502 -25.33 -11.52 -15.75
C VAL A 502 -25.40 -10.15 -15.09
N GLU A 503 -26.28 -9.99 -14.10
CA GLU A 503 -26.38 -8.75 -13.32
C GLU A 503 -25.45 -8.78 -12.11
N TRP A 504 -24.62 -7.74 -11.95
CA TRP A 504 -23.71 -7.58 -10.81
C TRP A 504 -23.72 -6.12 -10.35
N LYS A 505 -24.14 -5.88 -9.10
CA LYS A 505 -24.24 -4.52 -8.50
C LYS A 505 -25.01 -3.51 -9.38
N GLY A 506 -26.05 -3.97 -10.08
CA GLY A 506 -26.87 -3.14 -10.99
C GLY A 506 -26.16 -2.82 -12.31
N ARG A 507 -25.38 -3.76 -12.83
CA ARG A 507 -24.63 -3.67 -14.09
C ARG A 507 -24.77 -4.98 -14.85
N THR A 508 -24.96 -4.87 -16.15
CA THR A 508 -24.74 -5.98 -17.06
C THR A 508 -23.24 -6.30 -17.14
N VAL A 509 -22.91 -7.55 -16.87
CA VAL A 509 -21.57 -8.12 -16.92
C VAL A 509 -21.53 -9.22 -17.96
N TYR A 510 -20.45 -9.24 -18.73
CA TYR A 510 -20.25 -10.14 -19.84
C TYR A 510 -19.21 -11.19 -19.48
N LEU A 511 -19.62 -12.45 -19.35
CA LEU A 511 -18.67 -13.53 -19.07
C LEU A 511 -17.83 -13.83 -20.32
N VAL A 512 -16.51 -13.86 -20.15
CA VAL A 512 -15.54 -14.14 -21.21
C VAL A 512 -14.61 -15.26 -20.78
N ARG A 513 -14.33 -16.22 -21.68
CA ARG A 513 -13.32 -17.25 -21.44
C ARG A 513 -11.95 -16.70 -21.75
N VAL A 514 -11.02 -16.85 -20.81
CA VAL A 514 -9.60 -16.60 -20.99
C VAL A 514 -9.02 -17.80 -21.73
N ALA A 515 -8.33 -17.53 -22.85
CA ALA A 515 -7.74 -18.53 -23.73
C ALA A 515 -6.37 -19.04 -23.22
#